data_AF-A0A0K8R4P9-F1
#
_entry.id   AF-A0A0K8R4P9-F1
#
_cell.length_a   1.000
_cell.length_b   1.000
_cell.length_c   1.000
_cell.angle_alpha   90.00
_cell.angle_beta   90.00
_cell.angle_gamma   90.00
#
_symmetry.space_group_name_H-M   'P 1'
#
loop_
_entity.id
_entity.type
_entity.pdbx_description
1 polymer ?
#
loop_
_entity_poly.entity_id
_entity_poly.type
_entity_poly.pdbx_seq_one_letter_code
_entity_poly.pdbx_strand_id
1 'polypeptide(L)'
;MPLCLQCGACQLLLGCIGFFLATTATAATPAQNGIPVDASKMLGAVHGIMFDFQFKSSDYFMLIDSNPTCLTIQFLFSEEGVNSLGELWVHYKTSDTKRHVDRIPLKFKDATESTLGNTLMFEFPKPPQLGHISKEVEFQVREHNSCYSLKATTSGNCFIIVFLTSSQDSRANDCVPQDELENCQYENYETFKNVRCLEYEQVSNSAPREVKEATPQCTPDNAPDRGPKEVEEGTALTLPDYTPLDETNLLLQRYQDFPKGLLFGSLVLVYSSWAEDPFRLCKITYRPNEEPQPHGKLYILTTGKTQKEGIVQAFHPHHVDGHNCRYKATAEIYRNGKFYWTKVIYTDRKRCTILRTPGYNNLCELFTAGHYTSGSLNSYCFFVYTMYCKEPATTFTKLGDCWPPARQPNP
;
A
#
# COMPACT_ATOMS: atom_id res chain seq x y z
N MET A 1 -48.08 -15.15 -68.84
CA MET A 1 -49.44 -15.38 -68.28
C MET A 1 -50.05 -16.55 -69.05
N PRO A 2 -50.67 -17.56 -68.41
CA PRO A 2 -51.73 -17.49 -67.39
C PRO A 2 -51.26 -17.96 -65.99
N LEU A 3 -51.70 -17.46 -64.83
CA LEU A 3 -53.00 -17.34 -64.13
C LEU A 3 -53.49 -18.60 -63.36
N CYS A 4 -53.66 -18.39 -62.05
CA CYS A 4 -54.51 -19.05 -61.04
C CYS A 4 -53.96 -20.20 -60.14
N LEU A 5 -53.65 -19.79 -58.90
CA LEU A 5 -54.30 -20.20 -57.62
C LEU A 5 -54.62 -21.69 -57.37
N GLN A 6 -53.97 -22.25 -56.34
CA GLN A 6 -54.69 -23.00 -55.30
C GLN A 6 -53.98 -22.89 -53.94
N CYS A 7 -54.71 -22.31 -52.97
CA CYS A 7 -54.45 -22.35 -51.54
C CYS A 7 -54.49 -23.79 -51.02
N GLY A 8 -53.70 -24.08 -49.98
CA GLY A 8 -54.04 -25.16 -49.05
C GLY A 8 -52.88 -25.79 -48.28
N ALA A 9 -52.21 -25.04 -47.41
CA ALA A 9 -51.67 -25.55 -46.14
C ALA A 9 -51.01 -24.41 -45.35
N CYS A 10 -51.83 -23.61 -44.68
CA CYS A 10 -51.39 -22.84 -43.54
C CYS A 10 -51.44 -23.78 -42.33
N GLN A 11 -50.29 -24.26 -41.86
CA GLN A 11 -49.98 -24.56 -40.44
C GLN A 11 -48.52 -25.01 -40.34
N LEU A 12 -47.61 -24.03 -40.29
CA LEU A 12 -46.41 -24.05 -39.46
C LEU A 12 -45.90 -22.61 -39.37
N LEU A 13 -46.67 -21.86 -38.59
CA LEU A 13 -46.32 -20.58 -38.02
C LEU A 13 -44.97 -20.66 -37.31
N LEU A 14 -44.23 -19.56 -37.43
CA LEU A 14 -43.32 -19.01 -36.42
C LEU A 14 -42.07 -19.83 -36.11
N GLY A 15 -41.00 -19.65 -36.90
CA GLY A 15 -39.69 -20.20 -36.51
C GLY A 15 -38.44 -19.60 -37.12
N CYS A 16 -38.50 -18.66 -38.07
CA CYS A 16 -37.28 -18.22 -38.78
C CYS A 16 -37.27 -16.74 -39.21
N ILE A 17 -37.95 -15.84 -38.50
CA ILE A 17 -37.75 -14.38 -38.68
C ILE A 17 -37.40 -13.78 -37.33
N GLY A 18 -36.18 -13.28 -37.22
CA GLY A 18 -35.74 -12.42 -36.13
C GLY A 18 -34.65 -13.02 -35.28
N PHE A 19 -33.40 -12.98 -35.76
CA PHE A 19 -32.24 -12.77 -34.89
C PHE A 19 -31.06 -12.23 -35.72
N PHE A 20 -31.28 -11.12 -36.43
CA PHE A 20 -30.19 -10.17 -36.62
C PHE A 20 -29.98 -9.50 -35.26
N LEU A 21 -29.20 -10.17 -34.39
CA LEU A 21 -28.53 -9.51 -33.29
C LEU A 21 -27.59 -8.50 -33.93
N ALA A 22 -28.08 -7.28 -34.11
CA ALA A 22 -27.23 -6.12 -34.07
C ALA A 22 -26.53 -6.18 -32.72
N THR A 23 -25.33 -6.76 -32.68
CA THR A 23 -24.38 -6.47 -31.62
C THR A 23 -24.15 -4.98 -31.72
N THR A 24 -24.83 -4.21 -30.88
CA THR A 24 -24.40 -2.87 -30.55
C THR A 24 -22.99 -3.02 -30.02
N ALA A 25 -22.00 -2.87 -30.90
CA ALA A 25 -20.65 -2.56 -30.48
C ALA A 25 -20.81 -1.31 -29.63
N THR A 26 -20.73 -1.48 -28.31
CA THR A 26 -20.62 -0.37 -27.38
C THR A 26 -19.37 0.35 -27.86
N ALA A 27 -19.55 1.50 -28.50
CA ALA A 27 -18.43 2.33 -28.89
C ALA A 27 -17.65 2.58 -27.60
N ALA A 28 -16.43 2.03 -27.52
CA ALA A 28 -15.50 2.41 -26.49
C ALA A 28 -15.40 3.92 -26.60
N THR A 29 -15.89 4.64 -25.58
CA THR A 29 -15.66 6.08 -25.50
C THR A 29 -14.15 6.26 -25.59
N PRO A 30 -13.65 6.99 -26.60
CA PRO A 30 -12.22 7.23 -26.69
C PRO A 30 -11.76 7.84 -25.37
N ALA A 31 -10.65 7.35 -24.82
CA ALA A 31 -10.04 7.95 -23.65
C ALA A 31 -9.90 9.46 -23.89
N GLN A 32 -10.47 10.25 -22.99
CA GLN A 32 -10.32 11.68 -23.05
C GLN A 32 -8.87 12.03 -22.74
N ASN A 33 -8.39 13.16 -23.26
CA ASN A 33 -7.10 13.70 -22.84
C ASN A 33 -7.13 13.88 -21.31
N GLY A 34 -6.27 13.15 -20.62
CA GLY A 34 -6.21 13.18 -19.16
C GLY A 34 -5.99 14.59 -18.65
N ILE A 35 -6.65 14.93 -17.54
CA ILE A 35 -6.59 16.25 -16.95
C ILE A 35 -5.25 16.38 -16.21
N PRO A 36 -4.40 17.37 -16.52
CA PRO A 36 -3.21 17.61 -15.72
C PRO A 36 -3.60 17.90 -14.28
N VAL A 37 -3.01 17.16 -13.35
CA VAL A 37 -3.27 17.31 -11.91
C VAL A 37 -1.98 17.51 -11.15
N ASP A 38 -2.11 18.05 -9.94
CA ASP A 38 -0.97 18.16 -9.05
C ASP A 38 -0.37 16.77 -8.74
N ALA A 39 0.94 16.69 -8.78
CA ALA A 39 1.67 15.47 -8.50
C ALA A 39 1.43 14.94 -7.08
N SER A 40 1.23 15.83 -6.10
CA SER A 40 0.88 15.44 -4.72
C SER A 40 -0.46 14.70 -4.65
N LYS A 41 -1.43 15.09 -5.50
CA LYS A 41 -2.74 14.43 -5.58
C LYS A 41 -2.58 12.98 -6.04
N MET A 42 -1.83 12.78 -7.13
CA MET A 42 -1.55 11.44 -7.65
C MET A 42 -0.75 10.61 -6.66
N LEU A 43 0.36 11.16 -6.13
CA LEU A 43 1.21 10.46 -5.16
C LEU A 43 0.46 10.08 -3.89
N GLY A 44 -0.43 10.94 -3.38
CA GLY A 44 -1.31 10.62 -2.25
C GLY A 44 -2.28 9.48 -2.55
N ALA A 45 -2.78 9.39 -3.79
CA ALA A 45 -3.68 8.33 -4.22
C ALA A 45 -2.98 6.99 -4.44
N VAL A 46 -1.73 6.98 -4.93
CA VAL A 46 -0.97 5.76 -5.23
C VAL A 46 0.01 5.37 -4.12
N HIS A 47 0.17 6.19 -3.09
CA HIS A 47 1.11 5.98 -2.00
C HIS A 47 0.94 4.60 -1.36
N GLY A 48 2.03 3.85 -1.27
CA GLY A 48 2.05 2.57 -0.58
C GLY A 48 1.27 1.47 -1.31
N ILE A 49 0.63 1.74 -2.45
CA ILE A 49 0.01 0.74 -3.31
C ILE A 49 1.11 0.09 -4.15
N MET A 50 1.11 -1.24 -4.18
CA MET A 50 1.94 -1.99 -5.12
C MET A 50 1.19 -2.18 -6.43
N PHE A 51 1.87 -2.04 -7.56
CA PHE A 51 1.31 -2.29 -8.88
C PHE A 51 2.10 -3.37 -9.63
N ASP A 52 1.37 -4.31 -10.23
CA ASP A 52 1.87 -5.38 -11.10
C ASP A 52 1.98 -4.88 -12.54
N PHE A 53 3.13 -5.09 -13.18
CA PHE A 53 3.29 -4.89 -14.62
C PHE A 53 2.32 -5.80 -15.40
N GLN A 54 1.63 -5.22 -16.38
CA GLN A 54 0.69 -5.95 -17.25
C GLN A 54 1.25 -6.16 -18.64
N PHE A 55 1.56 -5.08 -19.34
CA PHE A 55 2.07 -5.11 -20.71
C PHE A 55 2.75 -3.79 -21.08
N LYS A 56 3.44 -3.83 -22.21
CA LYS A 56 4.18 -2.71 -22.80
C LYS A 56 4.02 -2.70 -24.32
N SER A 57 4.20 -1.55 -24.94
CA SER A 57 4.25 -1.43 -26.41
C SER A 57 5.67 -1.45 -26.99
N SER A 58 6.71 -1.40 -26.15
CA SER A 58 8.13 -1.35 -26.55
C SER A 58 8.86 -2.69 -26.28
N ASP A 59 9.93 -2.95 -27.02
CA ASP A 59 10.78 -4.14 -26.83
C ASP A 59 11.60 -4.10 -25.53
N TYR A 60 11.83 -2.92 -24.96
CA TYR A 60 12.54 -2.71 -23.69
C TYR A 60 11.61 -2.25 -22.57
N PHE A 61 12.09 -2.28 -21.33
CA PHE A 61 11.36 -1.75 -20.17
C PHE A 61 11.83 -0.32 -19.87
N MET A 62 10.92 0.54 -19.44
CA MET A 62 11.19 1.95 -19.16
C MET A 62 11.93 2.14 -17.84
N LEU A 63 11.58 1.32 -16.84
CA LEU A 63 12.08 1.48 -15.48
C LEU A 63 13.32 0.64 -15.17
N ILE A 64 13.63 -0.36 -16.00
CA ILE A 64 14.75 -1.28 -15.78
C ILE A 64 15.45 -1.68 -17.10
N ASP A 65 16.74 -1.95 -17.01
CA ASP A 65 17.60 -2.32 -18.15
C ASP A 65 17.64 -3.83 -18.45
N SER A 66 16.73 -4.62 -17.88
CA SER A 66 16.71 -6.08 -17.98
C SER A 66 15.34 -6.61 -18.35
N ASN A 67 15.25 -7.91 -18.69
CA ASN A 67 13.99 -8.60 -18.93
C ASN A 67 13.49 -9.23 -17.62
N PRO A 68 12.51 -8.63 -16.94
CA PRO A 68 12.00 -9.12 -15.67
C PRO A 68 10.93 -10.18 -15.89
N THR A 69 10.80 -11.12 -14.97
CA THR A 69 9.67 -12.06 -14.91
C THR A 69 8.61 -11.68 -13.88
N CYS A 70 8.92 -10.72 -13.00
CA CYS A 70 8.09 -10.31 -11.87
C CYS A 70 8.19 -8.82 -11.54
N LEU A 71 8.01 -7.97 -12.54
CA LEU A 71 8.11 -6.53 -12.39
C LEU A 71 6.90 -5.97 -11.63
N THR A 72 7.17 -5.34 -10.49
CA THR A 72 6.18 -4.61 -9.70
C THR A 72 6.77 -3.28 -9.26
N ILE A 73 5.92 -2.29 -9.05
CA ILE A 73 6.34 -0.96 -8.64
C ILE A 73 5.54 -0.47 -7.45
N GLN A 74 6.11 0.44 -6.68
CA GLN A 74 5.45 1.06 -5.54
C GLN A 74 5.94 2.49 -5.37
N PHE A 75 5.00 3.44 -5.29
CA PHE A 75 5.31 4.81 -4.91
C PHE A 75 5.32 4.96 -3.40
N LEU A 76 6.39 5.55 -2.88
CA LEU A 76 6.50 6.00 -1.50
C LEU A 76 6.65 7.51 -1.55
N PHE A 77 5.79 8.22 -0.82
CA PHE A 77 5.69 9.68 -0.86
C PHE A 77 5.36 10.19 0.53
N SER A 78 6.03 11.27 0.94
CA SER A 78 5.79 11.99 2.18
C SER A 78 5.88 13.48 1.90
N GLU A 79 4.81 14.19 2.26
CA GLU A 79 4.81 15.65 2.26
C GLU A 79 5.23 16.14 3.65
N GLU A 80 6.42 16.76 3.72
CA GLU A 80 7.07 17.24 4.95
C GLU A 80 7.23 18.76 4.95
N GLY A 81 6.11 19.50 4.97
CA GLY A 81 6.15 20.96 4.98
C GLY A 81 6.78 21.50 3.69
N VAL A 82 8.01 22.02 3.79
CA VAL A 82 8.79 22.50 2.62
C VAL A 82 9.60 21.39 1.93
N ASN A 83 9.73 20.22 2.53
CA ASN A 83 10.60 19.14 2.04
C ASN A 83 9.77 17.94 1.59
N SER A 84 9.21 17.97 0.39
CA SER A 84 8.61 16.74 -0.17
C SER A 84 9.70 15.70 -0.42
N LEU A 85 9.45 14.46 -0.01
CA LEU A 85 10.30 13.30 -0.28
C LEU A 85 9.48 12.22 -0.97
N GLY A 86 10.07 11.54 -1.95
CA GLY A 86 9.42 10.45 -2.62
C GLY A 86 10.38 9.59 -3.42
N GLU A 87 10.02 8.33 -3.54
CA GLU A 87 10.77 7.32 -4.26
C GLU A 87 9.79 6.40 -5.00
N LEU A 88 10.16 6.02 -6.22
CA LEU A 88 9.56 4.89 -6.91
C LEU A 88 10.44 3.67 -6.67
N TRP A 89 9.85 2.62 -6.11
CA TRP A 89 10.50 1.36 -5.89
C TRP A 89 10.11 0.39 -6.98
N VAL A 90 11.10 -0.26 -7.58
CA VAL A 90 10.93 -1.20 -8.68
C VAL A 90 11.45 -2.55 -8.25
N HIS A 91 10.54 -3.49 -7.99
CA HIS A 91 10.86 -4.85 -7.59
C HIS A 91 10.77 -5.77 -8.80
N TYR A 92 11.78 -6.59 -9.03
CA TYR A 92 11.76 -7.54 -10.14
C TYR A 92 12.61 -8.78 -9.87
N LYS A 93 12.38 -9.82 -10.68
CA LYS A 93 13.23 -11.00 -10.78
C LYS A 93 13.82 -11.10 -12.18
N THR A 94 15.09 -11.48 -12.28
CA THR A 94 15.77 -11.75 -13.55
C THR A 94 15.86 -13.26 -13.81
N SER A 95 16.52 -13.66 -14.91
CA SER A 95 16.73 -15.06 -15.29
C SER A 95 17.45 -15.90 -14.23
N ASP A 96 18.21 -15.25 -13.34
CA ASP A 96 18.86 -15.88 -12.19
C ASP A 96 17.88 -16.18 -11.04
N THR A 97 16.58 -15.91 -11.20
CA THR A 97 15.51 -16.01 -10.19
C THR A 97 15.72 -15.13 -8.95
N LYS A 98 16.79 -14.33 -8.92
CA LYS A 98 17.10 -13.46 -7.79
C LYS A 98 16.22 -12.23 -7.86
N ARG A 99 15.90 -11.74 -6.66
CA ARG A 99 15.11 -10.53 -6.47
C ARG A 99 16.04 -9.32 -6.49
N HIS A 100 15.65 -8.31 -7.25
CA HIS A 100 16.27 -7.00 -7.32
C HIS A 100 15.26 -5.95 -6.90
N VAL A 101 15.77 -4.88 -6.29
CA VAL A 101 14.97 -3.71 -5.90
C VAL A 101 15.75 -2.47 -6.29
N ASP A 102 15.30 -1.81 -7.34
CA ASP A 102 15.84 -0.52 -7.76
C ASP A 102 15.00 0.61 -7.16
N ARG A 103 15.68 1.70 -6.80
CA ARG A 103 15.05 2.91 -6.26
C ARG A 103 15.31 4.05 -7.21
N ILE A 104 14.24 4.73 -7.57
CA ILE A 104 14.27 5.91 -8.42
C ILE A 104 13.77 7.07 -7.54
N PRO A 105 14.69 7.91 -7.03
CA PRO A 105 14.31 9.11 -6.30
C PRO A 105 13.43 10.04 -7.13
N LEU A 106 12.48 10.68 -6.47
CA LEU A 106 11.65 11.75 -7.04
C LEU A 106 12.25 13.09 -6.62
N LYS A 107 12.56 13.95 -7.58
CA LYS A 107 12.91 15.35 -7.34
C LYS A 107 11.64 16.20 -7.39
N PHE A 108 11.53 17.09 -6.42
CA PHE A 108 10.47 18.08 -6.33
C PHE A 108 11.06 19.45 -6.63
N LYS A 109 10.37 20.27 -7.43
CA LYS A 109 10.76 21.66 -7.67
C LYS A 109 10.52 22.48 -6.38
N ASP A 110 11.32 23.54 -6.20
CA ASP A 110 11.48 24.27 -4.94
C ASP A 110 10.21 24.60 -4.15
N ALA A 111 10.38 24.59 -2.82
CA ALA A 111 9.37 24.69 -1.77
C ALA A 111 8.64 26.03 -1.60
N THR A 112 8.72 26.92 -2.59
CA THR A 112 8.06 28.23 -2.52
C THR A 112 6.59 28.19 -2.97
N GLU A 113 6.14 27.08 -3.56
CA GLU A 113 4.74 26.86 -3.95
C GLU A 113 4.15 25.71 -3.12
N SER A 114 2.92 25.90 -2.61
CA SER A 114 2.21 24.96 -1.74
C SER A 114 1.72 23.68 -2.45
N THR A 115 2.26 23.40 -3.63
CA THR A 115 1.77 22.43 -4.62
C THR A 115 2.95 21.96 -5.45
N LEU A 116 3.11 20.64 -5.65
CA LEU A 116 4.22 20.05 -6.43
C LEU A 116 4.16 20.40 -7.93
N GLY A 117 3.10 21.08 -8.35
CA GLY A 117 2.80 21.33 -9.74
C GLY A 117 2.34 20.05 -10.41
N ASN A 118 2.20 20.09 -11.74
CA ASN A 118 1.69 18.96 -12.52
C ASN A 118 2.79 18.04 -13.06
N THR A 119 3.99 18.06 -12.46
CA THR A 119 5.15 17.30 -12.96
C THR A 119 5.88 16.55 -11.85
N LEU A 120 6.39 15.36 -12.17
CA LEU A 120 7.30 14.57 -11.32
C LEU A 120 8.61 14.35 -12.04
N MET A 121 9.73 14.62 -11.36
CA MET A 121 11.05 14.40 -11.93
C MET A 121 11.68 13.14 -11.35
N PHE A 122 11.96 12.16 -12.21
CA PHE A 122 12.57 10.89 -11.82
C PHE A 122 14.08 11.00 -12.01
N GLU A 123 14.85 10.60 -10.99
CA GLU A 123 16.31 10.52 -11.07
C GLU A 123 16.75 9.05 -11.17
N PHE A 124 17.05 8.61 -12.38
CA PHE A 124 17.51 7.26 -12.62
C PHE A 124 18.99 7.09 -12.22
N PRO A 125 19.38 5.98 -11.57
CA PRO A 125 20.78 5.72 -11.21
C PRO A 125 21.71 5.69 -12.43
N LYS A 126 21.19 5.19 -13.56
CA LYS A 126 21.81 5.14 -14.87
C LYS A 126 20.85 5.73 -15.91
N PRO A 127 21.34 6.34 -16.99
CA PRO A 127 20.49 6.78 -18.08
C PRO A 127 19.63 5.59 -18.55
N PRO A 128 18.30 5.73 -18.60
CA PRO A 128 17.46 4.62 -19.03
C PRO A 128 17.74 4.26 -20.49
N GLN A 129 17.51 3.00 -20.89
CA GLN A 129 17.58 2.52 -22.29
C GLN A 129 16.50 3.10 -23.23
N LEU A 130 16.13 4.35 -23.02
CA LEU A 130 15.08 5.10 -23.68
C LEU A 130 15.67 6.17 -24.65
N GLY A 131 16.94 6.01 -25.06
CA GLY A 131 17.66 6.98 -25.88
C GLY A 131 18.09 8.25 -25.13
N HIS A 132 18.15 8.18 -23.80
CA HIS A 132 18.50 9.32 -22.96
C HIS A 132 20.02 9.48 -22.78
N ILE A 133 20.46 10.74 -22.77
CA ILE A 133 21.78 11.14 -22.23
C ILE A 133 21.64 11.53 -20.74
N SER A 134 20.43 11.96 -20.33
CA SER A 134 20.14 12.44 -18.98
C SER A 134 19.68 11.32 -18.05
N LYS A 135 20.07 11.43 -16.78
CA LYS A 135 19.54 10.61 -15.67
C LYS A 135 18.20 11.14 -15.15
N GLU A 136 17.84 12.35 -15.52
CA GLU A 136 16.64 13.03 -15.05
C GLU A 136 15.58 13.05 -16.15
N VAL A 137 14.36 12.63 -15.82
CA VAL A 137 13.21 12.63 -16.73
C VAL A 137 12.03 13.31 -16.03
N GLU A 138 11.47 14.33 -16.67
CA GLU A 138 10.30 15.06 -16.20
C GLU A 138 9.03 14.45 -16.80
N PHE A 139 8.14 13.98 -15.94
CA PHE A 139 6.85 13.42 -16.31
C PHE A 139 5.72 14.37 -15.94
N GLN A 140 4.84 14.68 -16.89
CA GLN A 140 3.56 15.32 -16.64
C GLN A 140 2.58 14.31 -16.03
N VAL A 141 1.95 14.69 -14.92
CA VAL A 141 0.94 13.89 -14.22
C VAL A 141 -0.44 14.20 -14.78
N ARG A 142 -1.18 13.17 -15.17
CA ARG A 142 -2.54 13.28 -15.69
C ARG A 142 -3.47 12.33 -14.96
N GLU A 143 -4.64 12.83 -14.58
CA GLU A 143 -5.75 12.05 -14.03
C GLU A 143 -6.76 11.74 -15.12
N HIS A 144 -7.28 10.52 -15.06
CA HIS A 144 -8.39 10.03 -15.85
C HIS A 144 -9.42 9.42 -14.90
N ASN A 145 -10.60 9.05 -15.41
CA ASN A 145 -11.73 8.60 -14.58
C ASN A 145 -11.39 7.42 -13.64
N SER A 146 -10.46 6.54 -14.01
CA SER A 146 -10.11 5.31 -13.25
C SER A 146 -8.62 5.10 -13.02
N CYS A 147 -7.77 6.06 -13.41
CA CYS A 147 -6.33 5.86 -13.46
C CYS A 147 -5.55 7.17 -13.50
N TYR A 148 -4.25 7.05 -13.22
CA TYR A 148 -3.27 8.10 -13.44
C TYR A 148 -2.30 7.69 -14.55
N SER A 149 -1.79 8.67 -15.29
CA SER A 149 -0.73 8.46 -16.26
C SER A 149 0.39 9.50 -16.10
N LEU A 150 1.63 9.05 -16.23
CA LEU A 150 2.83 9.88 -16.30
C LEU A 150 3.29 9.94 -17.74
N LYS A 151 3.31 11.13 -18.34
CA LYS A 151 3.78 11.32 -19.71
C LYS A 151 5.09 12.12 -19.74
N ALA A 152 6.11 11.61 -20.40
CA ALA A 152 7.33 12.34 -20.69
C ALA A 152 7.56 12.40 -22.21
N THR A 153 8.12 13.52 -22.67
CA THR A 153 8.64 13.64 -24.03
C THR A 153 10.10 14.03 -23.94
N THR A 154 11.00 13.23 -24.50
CA THR A 154 12.44 13.49 -24.44
C THR A 154 13.10 13.13 -25.76
N SER A 155 13.92 14.04 -26.29
CA SER A 155 14.64 13.84 -27.56
C SER A 155 13.75 13.41 -28.74
N GLY A 156 12.48 13.87 -28.75
CA GLY A 156 11.48 13.52 -29.78
C GLY A 156 10.73 12.21 -29.53
N ASN A 157 11.11 11.42 -28.53
CA ASN A 157 10.38 10.21 -28.14
C ASN A 157 9.35 10.52 -27.04
N CYS A 158 8.21 9.83 -27.09
CA CYS A 158 7.12 9.96 -26.13
C CYS A 158 6.96 8.68 -25.30
N PHE A 159 6.81 8.82 -23.99
CA PHE A 159 6.71 7.72 -23.04
C PHE A 159 5.55 7.95 -22.07
N ILE A 160 4.78 6.90 -21.81
CA ILE A 160 3.63 6.95 -20.91
C ILE A 160 3.67 5.77 -19.93
N ILE A 161 3.57 6.06 -18.63
CA ILE A 161 3.40 5.03 -17.59
C ILE A 161 2.00 5.18 -17.00
N VAL A 162 1.22 4.10 -16.99
CA VAL A 162 -0.18 4.10 -16.56
C VAL A 162 -0.35 3.29 -15.28
N PHE A 163 -1.08 3.84 -14.31
CA PHE A 163 -1.44 3.19 -13.04
C PHE A 163 -2.95 3.09 -12.91
N LEU A 164 -3.48 1.86 -12.91
CA LEU A 164 -4.90 1.60 -12.72
C LEU A 164 -5.27 1.67 -11.23
N THR A 165 -6.14 2.61 -10.87
CA THR A 165 -6.56 2.83 -9.47
C THR A 165 -7.89 2.15 -9.12
N SER A 166 -8.66 1.71 -10.11
CA SER A 166 -9.86 0.88 -9.90
C SER A 166 -9.61 -0.57 -10.31
N SER A 167 -10.21 -1.52 -9.58
CA SER A 167 -10.06 -2.96 -9.83
C SER A 167 -11.01 -3.50 -10.90
N GLN A 168 -11.87 -2.66 -11.47
CA GLN A 168 -12.85 -3.05 -12.48
C GLN A 168 -12.23 -2.91 -13.86
N ASP A 169 -11.93 -4.04 -14.52
CA ASP A 169 -11.64 -4.28 -15.95
C ASP A 169 -11.28 -3.07 -16.84
N SER A 170 -10.51 -2.11 -16.33
CA SER A 170 -10.16 -0.90 -17.03
C SER A 170 -9.02 -1.26 -17.94
N ARG A 171 -9.30 -1.31 -19.24
CA ARG A 171 -8.27 -1.52 -20.24
C ARG A 171 -7.39 -0.28 -20.22
N ALA A 172 -6.08 -0.43 -20.35
CA ALA A 172 -5.15 0.72 -20.44
C ALA A 172 -5.60 1.78 -21.46
N ASN A 173 -6.36 1.35 -22.49
CA ASN A 173 -6.97 2.16 -23.52
C ASN A 173 -7.96 3.21 -23.00
N ASP A 174 -8.45 3.11 -21.77
CA ASP A 174 -9.30 4.11 -21.13
C ASP A 174 -8.47 5.26 -20.48
N CYS A 175 -7.16 5.03 -20.33
CA CYS A 175 -6.20 5.92 -19.67
C CYS A 175 -5.21 6.58 -20.64
N VAL A 176 -5.21 6.14 -21.90
CA VAL A 176 -4.31 6.65 -22.94
C VAL A 176 -5.13 6.87 -24.21
N PRO A 177 -5.22 8.11 -24.71
CA PRO A 177 -5.87 8.42 -25.99
C PRO A 177 -5.30 7.58 -27.14
N GLN A 178 -6.14 7.23 -28.11
CA GLN A 178 -5.77 6.34 -29.22
C GLN A 178 -4.60 6.89 -30.06
N ASP A 179 -4.56 8.21 -30.26
CA ASP A 179 -3.47 8.90 -30.95
C ASP A 179 -2.14 8.83 -30.18
N GLU A 180 -2.18 8.78 -28.85
CA GLU A 180 -0.99 8.58 -28.02
C GLU A 180 -0.57 7.09 -28.00
N LEU A 181 -1.52 6.15 -28.05
CA LEU A 181 -1.20 4.71 -28.15
C LEU A 181 -0.40 4.36 -29.40
N GLU A 182 -0.62 5.08 -30.50
CA GLU A 182 0.08 4.87 -31.78
C GLU A 182 1.46 5.55 -31.83
N ASN A 183 1.63 6.67 -31.13
CA ASN A 183 2.82 7.52 -31.24
C ASN A 183 3.75 7.47 -30.03
N CYS A 184 3.28 6.99 -28.89
CA CYS A 184 4.03 6.91 -27.65
C CYS A 184 4.29 5.45 -27.27
N GLN A 185 5.47 5.20 -26.71
CA GLN A 185 5.70 3.96 -26.00
C GLN A 185 5.00 4.04 -24.64
N TYR A 186 4.50 2.92 -24.15
CA TYR A 186 3.87 2.91 -22.83
C TYR A 186 4.03 1.59 -22.09
N GLU A 187 3.95 1.69 -20.76
CA GLU A 187 3.86 0.57 -19.83
C GLU A 187 2.62 0.70 -18.96
N ASN A 188 1.92 -0.41 -18.77
CA ASN A 188 0.73 -0.46 -17.94
C ASN A 188 0.96 -1.26 -16.66
N TYR A 189 0.47 -0.70 -15.55
CA TYR A 189 0.55 -1.29 -14.23
C TYR A 189 -0.84 -1.31 -13.58
N GLU A 190 -1.24 -2.48 -13.08
CA GLU A 190 -2.49 -2.69 -12.34
C GLU A 190 -2.21 -2.84 -10.84
N THR A 191 -3.15 -2.46 -9.98
CA THR A 191 -3.03 -2.74 -8.54
C THR A 191 -2.69 -4.22 -8.29
N PHE A 192 -1.66 -4.46 -7.48
CA PHE A 192 -1.09 -5.78 -7.22
C PHE A 192 -2.17 -6.74 -6.72
N LYS A 193 -2.58 -7.69 -7.56
CA LYS A 193 -3.52 -8.76 -7.21
C LYS A 193 -2.81 -10.11 -7.10
N ASN A 194 -1.58 -10.21 -7.61
CA ASN A 194 -0.95 -11.47 -7.91
C ASN A 194 0.13 -11.90 -6.89
N VAL A 195 -0.24 -12.79 -5.97
CA VAL A 195 0.66 -13.48 -5.04
C VAL A 195 1.73 -14.37 -5.70
N ARG A 196 1.85 -14.46 -7.03
CA ARG A 196 2.88 -15.29 -7.70
C ARG A 196 4.26 -14.66 -7.68
N CYS A 197 4.38 -13.34 -7.73
CA CYS A 197 5.69 -12.70 -7.86
C CYS A 197 6.41 -12.48 -6.53
N LEU A 198 5.62 -12.14 -5.51
CA LEU A 198 6.01 -12.25 -4.11
C LEU A 198 5.33 -13.51 -3.57
N GLU A 199 6.06 -14.60 -3.39
CA GLU A 199 5.48 -15.87 -2.94
C GLU A 199 4.96 -15.73 -1.50
N TYR A 200 3.70 -15.39 -1.33
CA TYR A 200 3.08 -15.29 -0.02
C TYR A 200 2.59 -16.65 0.48
N GLU A 201 2.79 -16.91 1.76
CA GLU A 201 2.16 -18.02 2.46
C GLU A 201 0.83 -17.59 3.06
N GLN A 202 -0.27 -18.21 2.66
CA GLN A 202 -1.52 -18.04 3.39
C GLN A 202 -1.44 -18.82 4.70
N VAL A 203 -1.51 -18.10 5.81
CA VAL A 203 -1.54 -18.68 7.17
C VAL A 203 -2.92 -18.44 7.78
N SER A 204 -3.50 -19.49 8.35
CA SER A 204 -4.79 -19.42 9.03
C SER A 204 -4.63 -19.81 10.49
N ASN A 205 -5.33 -19.09 11.37
CA ASN A 205 -5.48 -19.52 12.74
C ASN A 205 -6.70 -20.44 12.84
N SER A 206 -6.49 -21.75 12.89
CA SER A 206 -7.56 -22.75 12.94
C SER A 206 -8.31 -22.76 14.27
N ALA A 207 -7.75 -22.12 15.31
CA ALA A 207 -8.38 -21.90 16.60
C ALA A 207 -7.84 -20.59 17.19
N PRO A 208 -8.38 -19.43 16.78
CA PRO A 208 -8.08 -18.16 17.44
C PRO A 208 -8.21 -18.34 18.93
N ARG A 209 -7.22 -17.89 19.71
CA ARG A 209 -7.35 -17.95 21.17
C ARG A 209 -8.57 -17.09 21.50
N GLU A 210 -9.63 -17.73 21.97
CA GLU A 210 -10.84 -17.01 22.38
C GLU A 210 -10.42 -15.99 23.46
N VAL A 211 -10.38 -14.72 23.07
CA VAL A 211 -10.69 -13.67 24.03
C VAL A 211 -12.16 -13.90 24.30
N LYS A 212 -12.50 -14.33 25.52
CA LYS A 212 -13.90 -14.32 25.95
C LYS A 212 -14.36 -12.88 25.77
N GLU A 213 -15.07 -12.58 24.69
CA GLU A 213 -15.77 -11.31 24.57
C GLU A 213 -16.73 -11.28 25.75
N ALA A 214 -16.38 -10.49 26.77
CA ALA A 214 -17.22 -10.30 27.93
C ALA A 214 -18.50 -9.62 27.45
N THR A 215 -19.52 -10.42 27.14
CA THR A 215 -20.90 -9.94 27.11
C THR A 215 -21.40 -10.09 28.55
N PRO A 216 -21.57 -8.98 29.30
CA PRO A 216 -22.41 -7.86 28.88
C PRO A 216 -21.80 -6.46 29.13
N GLN A 217 -21.74 -5.63 28.09
CA GLN A 217 -21.75 -4.14 28.06
C GLN A 217 -20.77 -3.52 27.05
N CYS A 218 -20.81 -3.94 25.77
CA CYS A 218 -20.36 -3.06 24.69
C CYS A 218 -21.54 -2.22 24.19
N THR A 219 -21.91 -1.19 24.95
CA THR A 219 -22.70 -0.08 24.39
C THR A 219 -21.73 0.99 23.88
N PRO A 220 -21.91 1.53 22.66
CA PRO A 220 -20.99 2.53 22.06
C PRO A 220 -20.82 3.82 22.88
N ASP A 221 -21.64 4.04 23.91
CA ASP A 221 -21.81 5.32 24.59
C ASP A 221 -20.95 5.54 25.83
N ASN A 222 -20.03 4.64 26.17
CA ASN A 222 -19.07 4.89 27.25
C ASN A 222 -17.82 5.59 26.71
N ALA A 223 -18.00 6.81 26.19
CA ALA A 223 -16.93 7.80 26.09
C ALA A 223 -17.18 8.88 27.14
N PRO A 224 -16.21 9.26 27.98
CA PRO A 224 -16.13 10.64 28.38
C PRO A 224 -15.61 11.42 27.17
N ASP A 225 -16.51 11.84 26.29
CA ASP A 225 -16.27 12.96 25.36
C ASP A 225 -16.44 14.32 26.09
N ARG A 226 -16.56 14.30 27.43
CA ARG A 226 -16.31 15.49 28.22
C ARG A 226 -14.81 15.62 28.39
N GLY A 227 -14.28 16.75 27.92
CA GLY A 227 -12.99 17.27 28.37
C GLY A 227 -12.90 17.22 29.90
N PRO A 228 -11.68 17.29 30.46
CA PRO A 228 -11.48 17.10 31.89
C PRO A 228 -12.50 17.95 32.66
N LYS A 229 -13.34 17.30 33.47
CA LYS A 229 -14.06 18.02 34.53
C LYS A 229 -12.97 18.73 35.32
N GLU A 230 -13.08 20.05 35.45
CA GLU A 230 -12.26 20.82 36.38
C GLU A 230 -12.20 20.06 37.69
N VAL A 231 -11.03 19.50 37.97
CA VAL A 231 -10.69 18.99 39.29
C VAL A 231 -10.54 20.25 40.13
N GLU A 232 -11.36 20.38 41.17
CA GLU A 232 -11.20 21.45 42.16
C GLU A 232 -9.73 21.57 42.53
N GLU A 233 -9.23 22.80 42.42
CA GLU A 233 -7.86 23.21 42.66
C GLU A 233 -7.52 23.01 44.15
N GLY A 234 -7.22 21.77 44.52
CA GLY A 234 -6.67 21.39 45.81
C GLY A 234 -5.16 21.52 45.77
N THR A 235 -4.67 22.66 46.26
CA THR A 235 -3.27 23.02 46.51
C THR A 235 -2.36 21.84 46.90
N ALA A 236 -1.56 21.38 45.94
CA ALA A 236 -0.19 20.87 46.13
C ALA A 236 0.46 20.80 44.74
N LEU A 237 1.55 21.55 44.53
CA LEU A 237 2.40 21.40 43.35
C LEU A 237 3.10 20.03 43.43
N THR A 238 2.41 18.97 43.00
CA THR A 238 3.02 17.66 42.75
C THR A 238 3.97 17.83 41.58
N LEU A 239 5.23 17.41 41.75
CA LEU A 239 6.17 17.25 40.64
C LEU A 239 5.47 16.51 39.49
N PRO A 240 5.72 16.85 38.22
CA PRO A 240 5.25 16.04 37.12
C PRO A 240 5.76 14.62 37.33
N ASP A 241 4.84 13.65 37.46
CA ASP A 241 5.21 12.24 37.47
C ASP A 241 5.74 11.92 36.07
N TYR A 242 7.07 11.76 35.95
CA TYR A 242 7.74 11.47 34.68
C TYR A 242 7.55 10.01 34.23
N THR A 243 6.78 9.21 34.98
CA THR A 243 6.46 7.83 34.62
C THR A 243 5.48 7.82 33.44
N PRO A 244 5.80 7.14 32.31
CA PRO A 244 4.85 6.95 31.23
C PRO A 244 3.56 6.29 31.75
N LEU A 245 2.41 6.70 31.21
CA LEU A 245 1.13 6.04 31.51
C LEU A 245 1.22 4.56 31.16
N ASP A 246 0.62 3.69 31.96
CA ASP A 246 0.55 2.26 31.64
C ASP A 246 -0.04 2.03 30.22
N GLU A 247 0.48 1.03 29.50
CA GLU A 247 0.04 0.75 28.12
C GLU A 247 -1.44 0.36 28.02
N THR A 248 -2.09 -0.02 29.12
CA THR A 248 -3.52 -0.31 29.18
C THR A 248 -4.34 0.85 29.77
N ASN A 249 -3.72 2.02 29.98
CA ASN A 249 -4.41 3.18 30.53
C ASN A 249 -5.52 3.68 29.59
N LEU A 250 -6.69 3.98 30.17
CA LEU A 250 -7.88 4.42 29.43
C LEU A 250 -7.69 5.74 28.65
N LEU A 251 -6.72 6.58 29.01
CA LEU A 251 -6.42 7.80 28.25
C LEU A 251 -5.72 7.50 26.92
N LEU A 252 -5.07 6.34 26.80
CA LEU A 252 -4.33 5.94 25.61
C LEU A 252 -5.20 5.23 24.57
N GLN A 253 -6.35 4.66 24.96
CA GLN A 253 -7.16 3.80 24.08
C GLN A 253 -7.48 4.41 22.70
N ARG A 254 -7.65 5.75 22.62
CA ARG A 254 -7.88 6.42 21.32
C ARG A 254 -6.68 6.28 20.39
N TYR A 255 -5.47 6.24 20.92
CA TYR A 255 -4.24 6.05 20.15
C TYR A 255 -3.89 4.58 19.94
N GLN A 256 -4.76 3.66 20.34
CA GLN A 256 -4.53 2.23 20.27
C GLN A 256 -5.56 1.57 19.34
N ASP A 257 -5.96 2.25 18.27
CA ASP A 257 -6.87 1.71 17.28
C ASP A 257 -6.05 1.02 16.18
N PHE A 258 -5.94 -0.31 16.26
CA PHE A 258 -5.08 -1.11 15.38
C PHE A 258 -5.52 -1.01 13.92
N PRO A 259 -6.80 -1.22 13.53
CA PRO A 259 -7.23 -0.97 12.17
C PRO A 259 -6.84 0.41 11.65
N LYS A 260 -7.09 1.48 12.43
CA LYS A 260 -6.75 2.84 11.97
C LYS A 260 -5.27 3.10 11.85
N GLY A 261 -4.45 2.46 12.68
CA GLY A 261 -2.99 2.52 12.56
C GLY A 261 -2.44 1.86 11.30
N LEU A 262 -3.27 1.12 10.55
CA LEU A 262 -2.89 0.43 9.32
C LEU A 262 -3.54 1.02 8.05
N LEU A 263 -4.52 1.93 8.17
CA LEU A 263 -5.37 2.35 7.04
C LEU A 263 -4.69 3.21 5.97
N PHE A 264 -3.49 3.72 6.20
CA PHE A 264 -2.78 4.62 5.27
C PHE A 264 -1.84 3.89 4.30
N GLY A 265 -2.07 2.59 4.07
CA GLY A 265 -1.41 1.80 3.03
C GLY A 265 -0.40 0.79 3.55
N SER A 266 0.88 1.02 3.29
CA SER A 266 1.97 0.10 3.64
C SER A 266 2.85 0.67 4.74
N LEU A 267 2.94 -0.06 5.85
CA LEU A 267 3.83 0.20 6.96
C LEU A 267 5.16 -0.51 6.79
N VAL A 268 6.27 0.14 7.09
CA VAL A 268 7.62 -0.44 7.07
C VAL A 268 8.27 -0.41 8.44
N LEU A 269 9.05 -1.44 8.78
CA LEU A 269 9.74 -1.53 10.06
C LEU A 269 10.92 -0.55 10.12
N VAL A 270 10.95 0.31 11.13
CA VAL A 270 12.03 1.28 11.36
C VAL A 270 12.84 0.93 12.59
N TYR A 271 12.20 0.68 13.74
CA TYR A 271 12.89 0.27 14.97
C TYR A 271 12.41 -1.09 15.44
N SER A 272 13.32 -1.89 15.98
CA SER A 272 13.00 -3.13 16.70
C SER A 272 13.81 -3.21 17.99
N SER A 273 13.16 -3.65 19.06
CA SER A 273 13.81 -3.91 20.35
C SER A 273 14.54 -5.26 20.37
N TRP A 274 14.51 -6.03 19.27
CA TRP A 274 15.20 -7.31 19.16
C TRP A 274 16.08 -7.34 17.90
N ALA A 275 17.37 -7.13 18.10
CA ALA A 275 18.36 -7.05 17.02
C ALA A 275 18.44 -8.34 16.20
N GLU A 276 18.37 -9.51 16.84
CA GLU A 276 18.56 -10.83 16.21
C GLU A 276 17.26 -11.59 15.96
N ASP A 277 16.14 -10.88 15.77
CA ASP A 277 14.87 -11.50 15.44
C ASP A 277 14.99 -12.29 14.10
N PRO A 278 14.81 -13.63 14.12
CA PRO A 278 14.89 -14.44 12.90
C PRO A 278 13.69 -14.27 11.97
N PHE A 279 12.59 -13.68 12.43
CA PHE A 279 11.33 -13.52 11.70
C PHE A 279 10.75 -12.11 11.90
N ARG A 280 11.47 -11.10 11.39
CA ARG A 280 11.01 -9.71 11.44
C ARG A 280 9.84 -9.50 10.48
N LEU A 281 8.87 -8.68 10.89
CA LEU A 281 7.86 -8.17 9.97
C LEU A 281 8.43 -6.90 9.34
N CYS A 282 8.84 -6.97 8.08
CA CYS A 282 9.53 -5.86 7.44
C CYS A 282 8.60 -4.84 6.81
N LYS A 283 7.43 -5.30 6.35
CA LYS A 283 6.39 -4.46 5.78
C LYS A 283 5.02 -5.07 6.07
N ILE A 284 4.05 -4.26 6.47
CA ILE A 284 2.66 -4.67 6.67
C ILE A 284 1.79 -3.84 5.72
N THR A 285 1.04 -4.50 4.85
CA THR A 285 0.03 -3.88 3.99
C THR A 285 -1.34 -4.37 4.41
N TYR A 286 -2.24 -3.44 4.71
CA TYR A 286 -3.58 -3.75 5.18
C TYR A 286 -4.61 -3.61 4.06
N ARG A 287 -5.45 -4.64 3.91
CA ARG A 287 -6.56 -4.66 2.95
C ARG A 287 -7.88 -4.89 3.68
N PRO A 288 -8.54 -3.81 4.15
CA PRO A 288 -9.75 -3.92 4.97
C PRO A 288 -10.96 -4.51 4.22
N ASN A 289 -11.01 -4.32 2.90
CA ASN A 289 -12.17 -4.67 2.07
C ASN A 289 -12.08 -6.08 1.44
N GLU A 290 -11.00 -6.80 1.66
CA GLU A 290 -10.89 -8.19 1.19
C GLU A 290 -11.61 -9.15 2.13
N GLU A 291 -12.07 -10.29 1.63
CA GLU A 291 -12.54 -11.37 2.51
C GLU A 291 -11.36 -11.96 3.32
N PRO A 292 -11.53 -12.26 4.63
CA PRO A 292 -12.81 -12.28 5.35
C PRO A 292 -13.24 -10.93 5.93
N GLN A 293 -14.50 -10.56 5.72
CA GLN A 293 -15.12 -9.42 6.42
C GLN A 293 -15.23 -9.68 7.94
N PRO A 294 -15.27 -8.63 8.80
CA PRO A 294 -15.36 -7.20 8.49
C PRO A 294 -14.01 -6.46 8.42
N HIS A 295 -12.89 -7.17 8.54
CA HIS A 295 -11.57 -6.56 8.72
C HIS A 295 -10.54 -7.00 7.68
N GLY A 296 -10.86 -7.97 6.82
CA GLY A 296 -10.02 -8.37 5.70
C GLY A 296 -8.68 -8.97 6.09
N LYS A 297 -7.62 -8.55 5.39
CA LYS A 297 -6.32 -9.26 5.40
C LYS A 297 -5.13 -8.35 5.65
N LEU A 298 -4.11 -8.93 6.26
CA LEU A 298 -2.76 -8.39 6.32
C LEU A 298 -1.87 -9.16 5.35
N TYR A 299 -1.11 -8.41 4.55
CA TYR A 299 -0.02 -8.89 3.71
C TYR A 299 1.27 -8.43 4.36
N ILE A 300 2.09 -9.37 4.82
CA ILE A 300 3.25 -9.04 5.65
C ILE A 300 4.51 -9.62 4.99
N LEU A 301 5.45 -8.76 4.63
CA LEU A 301 6.79 -9.19 4.20
C LEU A 301 7.61 -9.56 5.42
N THR A 302 8.34 -10.67 5.37
CA THR A 302 9.08 -11.18 6.53
C THR A 302 10.52 -11.56 6.18
N THR A 303 11.40 -11.60 7.17
CA THR A 303 12.75 -12.17 7.03
C THR A 303 12.80 -13.69 7.11
N GLY A 304 11.64 -14.34 7.07
CA GLY A 304 11.53 -15.79 7.17
C GLY A 304 12.47 -16.51 6.21
N LYS A 305 13.03 -17.64 6.66
CA LYS A 305 13.98 -18.47 5.89
C LYS A 305 13.28 -19.44 4.93
N THR A 306 11.96 -19.45 4.86
CA THR A 306 11.22 -20.28 3.91
C THR A 306 11.33 -19.66 2.50
N GLN A 307 11.09 -20.46 1.46
CA GLN A 307 11.10 -19.96 0.06
C GLN A 307 10.09 -18.82 -0.17
N LYS A 308 9.10 -18.69 0.73
CA LYS A 308 8.03 -17.70 0.68
C LYS A 308 8.46 -16.37 1.29
N GLU A 309 8.21 -15.29 0.56
CA GLU A 309 8.75 -13.96 0.84
C GLU A 309 7.91 -13.14 1.85
N GLY A 310 6.69 -13.62 2.13
CA GLY A 310 5.77 -13.00 3.06
C GLY A 310 4.66 -13.95 3.49
N ILE A 311 3.80 -13.45 4.36
CA ILE A 311 2.61 -14.15 4.85
C ILE A 311 1.36 -13.33 4.55
N VAL A 312 0.25 -14.02 4.30
CA VAL A 312 -1.08 -13.44 4.24
C VAL A 312 -1.90 -14.06 5.33
N GLN A 313 -2.47 -13.23 6.21
CA GLN A 313 -3.35 -13.67 7.28
C GLN A 313 -4.65 -12.86 7.27
N ALA A 314 -5.73 -13.48 7.73
CA ALA A 314 -6.93 -12.74 8.10
C ALA A 314 -6.64 -11.83 9.29
N PHE A 315 -7.25 -10.64 9.30
CA PHE A 315 -7.09 -9.66 10.37
C PHE A 315 -8.28 -9.71 11.31
N HIS A 316 -8.02 -10.08 12.58
CA HIS A 316 -9.04 -10.14 13.62
C HIS A 316 -8.62 -9.26 14.81
N PRO A 317 -8.88 -7.95 14.73
CA PRO A 317 -8.61 -7.02 15.82
C PRO A 317 -9.68 -7.08 16.90
N HIS A 318 -9.25 -7.01 18.16
CA HIS A 318 -10.07 -7.08 19.37
C HIS A 318 -9.78 -5.89 20.29
N HIS A 319 -10.76 -5.56 21.13
CA HIS A 319 -10.57 -4.59 22.21
C HIS A 319 -9.78 -5.22 23.37
N VAL A 320 -9.23 -4.39 24.24
CA VAL A 320 -8.63 -4.81 25.51
C VAL A 320 -9.71 -4.71 26.59
N ASP A 321 -9.72 -5.64 27.55
CA ASP A 321 -10.68 -5.63 28.65
C ASP A 321 -10.66 -4.28 29.39
N GLY A 322 -11.85 -3.73 29.64
CA GLY A 322 -12.02 -2.42 30.27
C GLY A 322 -11.83 -1.22 29.33
N HIS A 323 -11.40 -1.41 28.08
CA HIS A 323 -11.36 -0.33 27.07
C HIS A 323 -12.72 -0.20 26.37
N ASN A 324 -12.96 0.98 25.80
CA ASN A 324 -14.12 1.19 24.94
C ASN A 324 -14.01 0.30 23.69
N CYS A 325 -15.05 -0.49 23.42
CA CYS A 325 -15.10 -1.46 22.32
C CYS A 325 -14.90 -0.84 20.93
N ARG A 326 -15.03 0.49 20.80
CA ARG A 326 -14.67 1.25 19.60
C ARG A 326 -13.20 1.10 19.22
N TYR A 327 -12.31 0.96 20.19
CA TYR A 327 -10.87 0.91 19.98
C TYR A 327 -10.38 -0.54 20.06
N LYS A 328 -10.02 -1.08 18.90
CA LYS A 328 -9.49 -2.44 18.81
C LYS A 328 -7.98 -2.41 18.89
N ALA A 329 -7.44 -2.59 20.10
CA ALA A 329 -6.03 -2.39 20.41
C ALA A 329 -5.14 -3.60 20.22
N THR A 330 -5.68 -4.80 20.05
CA THR A 330 -4.89 -6.03 19.96
C THR A 330 -5.33 -6.91 18.81
N ALA A 331 -4.41 -7.67 18.22
CA ALA A 331 -4.70 -8.71 17.24
C ALA A 331 -3.65 -9.82 17.33
N GLU A 332 -4.01 -11.02 16.89
CA GLU A 332 -3.04 -12.10 16.72
C GLU A 332 -2.27 -11.92 15.41
N ILE A 333 -0.94 -11.87 15.50
CA ILE A 333 -0.04 -11.75 14.35
C ILE A 333 0.83 -13.00 14.29
N TYR A 334 0.91 -13.61 13.12
CA TYR A 334 1.73 -14.79 12.89
C TYR A 334 3.22 -14.42 12.88
N ARG A 335 4.01 -15.15 13.67
CA ARG A 335 5.47 -15.08 13.69
C ARG A 335 6.06 -16.47 13.83
N ASN A 336 6.94 -16.85 12.90
CA ASN A 336 7.77 -18.05 12.99
C ASN A 336 7.00 -19.33 13.44
N GLY A 337 5.91 -19.67 12.74
CA GLY A 337 5.14 -20.89 13.02
C GLY A 337 4.00 -20.75 14.03
N LYS A 338 3.80 -19.59 14.66
CA LYS A 338 2.78 -19.40 15.69
C LYS A 338 2.15 -18.01 15.67
N PHE A 339 0.88 -17.91 16.06
CA PHE A 339 0.20 -16.64 16.29
C PHE A 339 0.50 -16.10 17.70
N TYR A 340 0.82 -14.81 17.77
CA TYR A 340 1.10 -14.09 19.01
C TYR A 340 0.22 -12.85 19.13
N TRP A 341 -0.32 -12.65 20.33
CA TRP A 341 -1.01 -11.41 20.68
C TRP A 341 -0.06 -10.23 20.56
N THR A 342 -0.45 -9.30 19.69
CA THR A 342 0.27 -8.06 19.42
C THR A 342 -0.67 -6.91 19.69
N LYS A 343 -0.24 -5.98 20.53
CA LYS A 343 -1.00 -4.78 20.90
C LYS A 343 -0.38 -3.54 20.29
N VAL A 344 -1.21 -2.55 19.99
CA VAL A 344 -0.78 -1.20 19.65
C VAL A 344 -0.49 -0.45 20.93
N ILE A 345 0.75 0.00 21.11
CA ILE A 345 1.11 0.94 22.17
C ILE A 345 0.57 2.32 21.81
N TYR A 346 0.84 2.74 20.57
CA TYR A 346 0.47 4.03 20.04
C TYR A 346 0.43 4.02 18.52
N THR A 347 -0.53 4.73 17.95
CA THR A 347 -0.55 5.15 16.56
C THR A 347 -1.00 6.61 16.49
N ASP A 348 -0.38 7.37 15.59
CA ASP A 348 -0.85 8.70 15.24
C ASP A 348 -2.01 8.66 14.23
N ARG A 349 -2.40 7.44 13.78
CA ARG A 349 -3.41 7.14 12.77
C ARG A 349 -3.12 7.74 11.39
N LYS A 350 -1.89 8.16 11.15
CA LYS A 350 -1.49 8.87 9.92
C LYS A 350 -0.21 8.31 9.32
N ARG A 351 0.83 8.12 10.13
CA ARG A 351 2.19 7.88 9.66
C ARG A 351 2.92 6.81 10.43
N CYS A 352 2.49 6.45 11.65
CA CYS A 352 3.22 5.49 12.46
C CYS A 352 2.32 4.60 13.32
N THR A 353 2.86 3.42 13.64
CA THR A 353 2.26 2.49 14.60
C THR A 353 3.36 1.80 15.38
N ILE A 354 3.24 1.82 16.71
CA ILE A 354 4.13 1.12 17.63
C ILE A 354 3.41 -0.14 18.11
N LEU A 355 4.02 -1.29 17.85
CA LEU A 355 3.49 -2.59 18.22
C LEU A 355 4.31 -3.19 19.34
N ARG A 356 3.63 -3.90 20.25
CA ARG A 356 4.25 -4.76 21.26
C ARG A 356 3.68 -6.16 21.20
N THR A 357 4.55 -7.16 21.15
CA THR A 357 4.21 -8.58 21.14
C THR A 357 4.79 -9.26 22.40
N PRO A 358 4.08 -9.23 23.55
CA PRO A 358 4.60 -9.74 24.82
C PRO A 358 5.07 -11.19 24.76
N GLY A 359 4.29 -12.05 24.08
CA GLY A 359 4.59 -13.48 23.95
C GLY A 359 5.76 -13.81 23.02
N TYR A 360 6.33 -12.81 22.33
CA TYR A 360 7.44 -12.97 21.39
C TYR A 360 8.59 -12.06 21.82
N ASN A 361 9.35 -12.48 22.84
CA ASN A 361 10.49 -11.74 23.41
C ASN A 361 10.16 -10.31 23.90
N ASN A 362 8.91 -10.09 24.34
CA ASN A 362 8.38 -8.75 24.64
C ASN A 362 8.71 -7.70 23.56
N LEU A 363 8.75 -8.15 22.31
CA LEU A 363 9.21 -7.38 21.17
C LEU A 363 8.42 -6.08 21.04
N CYS A 364 9.13 -4.97 20.86
CA CYS A 364 8.55 -3.69 20.50
C CYS A 364 9.12 -3.18 19.19
N GLU A 365 8.23 -2.81 18.29
CA GLU A 365 8.55 -2.40 16.93
C GLU A 365 7.86 -1.08 16.60
N LEU A 366 8.59 -0.19 15.92
CA LEU A 366 8.04 1.02 15.33
C LEU A 366 7.94 0.82 13.82
N PHE A 367 6.73 1.02 13.31
CA PHE A 367 6.43 1.03 11.89
C PHE A 367 6.06 2.42 11.40
N THR A 368 6.45 2.77 10.17
CA THR A 368 6.12 4.05 9.54
C THR A 368 5.50 3.89 8.14
N ALA A 369 4.71 4.86 7.70
CA ALA A 369 4.24 4.96 6.32
C ALA A 369 5.41 5.34 5.40
N GLY A 370 5.84 4.43 4.54
CA GLY A 370 6.62 4.70 3.33
C GLY A 370 8.04 5.29 3.43
N HIS A 371 8.47 5.97 4.49
CA HIS A 371 9.86 6.48 4.59
C HIS A 371 10.54 6.06 5.90
N TYR A 372 11.81 5.68 5.78
CA TYR A 372 12.65 5.19 6.88
C TYR A 372 13.42 6.30 7.59
N THR A 373 13.28 7.56 7.16
CA THR A 373 14.05 8.65 7.77
C THR A 373 13.56 8.95 9.18
N SER A 374 14.52 8.86 10.09
CA SER A 374 14.55 9.36 11.45
C SER A 374 14.49 10.91 11.56
N GLY A 375 14.02 11.62 10.53
CA GLY A 375 14.16 13.07 10.40
C GLY A 375 12.88 13.85 10.70
N SER A 376 12.89 14.60 11.81
CA SER A 376 12.01 15.72 12.16
C SER A 376 10.49 15.54 12.37
N LEU A 377 9.74 14.71 11.63
CA LEU A 377 8.25 14.72 11.70
C LEU A 377 7.60 13.51 12.37
N ASN A 378 8.30 12.38 12.47
CA ASN A 378 7.90 11.23 13.30
C ASN A 378 8.35 11.37 14.76
N SER A 379 8.73 12.60 15.18
CA SER A 379 9.35 12.88 16.48
C SER A 379 8.52 12.34 17.65
N TYR A 380 7.18 12.42 17.58
CA TYR A 380 6.31 11.88 18.61
C TYR A 380 6.35 10.35 18.66
N CYS A 381 6.34 9.66 17.51
CA CYS A 381 6.38 8.20 17.48
C CYS A 381 7.74 7.67 17.98
N PHE A 382 8.83 8.34 17.61
CA PHE A 382 10.17 8.02 18.10
C PHE A 382 10.31 8.31 19.60
N PHE A 383 9.76 9.43 20.07
CA PHE A 383 9.72 9.77 21.49
C PHE A 383 8.89 8.77 22.29
N VAL A 384 7.66 8.48 21.86
CA VAL A 384 6.77 7.50 22.49
C VAL A 384 7.42 6.11 22.46
N TYR A 385 8.06 5.71 21.36
CA TYR A 385 8.84 4.48 21.31
C TYR A 385 9.91 4.47 22.40
N THR A 386 10.70 5.53 22.52
CA THR A 386 11.76 5.61 23.54
C THR A 386 11.19 5.54 24.96
N MET A 387 10.03 6.17 25.21
CA MET A 387 9.36 6.13 26.51
C MET A 387 8.87 4.74 26.90
N TYR A 388 8.27 3.99 25.95
CA TYR A 388 7.65 2.69 26.23
C TYR A 388 8.55 1.49 25.96
N CYS A 389 9.50 1.64 25.04
CA CYS A 389 10.31 0.55 24.48
C CYS A 389 11.81 0.74 24.67
N LYS A 390 12.23 1.90 25.21
CA LYS A 390 13.64 2.27 25.42
C LYS A 390 14.39 2.40 24.09
N GLU A 391 15.71 2.38 24.16
CA GLU A 391 16.57 2.44 22.98
C GLU A 391 16.33 1.21 22.08
N PRO A 392 16.16 1.41 20.76
CA PRO A 392 15.99 0.30 19.83
C PRO A 392 17.26 -0.55 19.77
N ALA A 393 17.10 -1.87 19.71
CA ALA A 393 18.23 -2.78 19.54
C ALA A 393 18.75 -2.77 18.09
N THR A 394 17.89 -2.41 17.13
CA THR A 394 18.28 -2.24 15.72
C THR A 394 17.41 -1.19 15.03
N THR A 395 18.00 -0.54 14.03
CA THR A 395 17.35 0.49 13.22
C THR A 395 17.50 0.13 11.75
N PHE A 396 16.41 0.26 11.00
CA PHE A 396 16.35 0.05 9.57
C PHE A 396 16.21 1.41 8.88
N THR A 397 17.07 1.66 7.91
CA THR A 397 17.08 2.89 7.11
C THR A 397 16.49 2.69 5.73
N LYS A 398 16.17 1.44 5.37
CA LYS A 398 15.54 1.04 4.12
C LYS A 398 14.97 -0.38 4.20
N LEU A 399 14.03 -0.73 3.31
CA LEU A 399 13.39 -2.07 3.33
C LEU A 399 14.42 -3.17 3.15
N GLY A 400 15.42 -2.95 2.29
CA GLY A 400 16.50 -3.92 2.08
C GLY A 400 17.34 -4.21 3.33
N ASP A 401 17.30 -3.35 4.36
CA ASP A 401 17.97 -3.64 5.64
C ASP A 401 17.19 -4.70 6.44
N CYS A 402 15.85 -4.61 6.42
CA CYS A 402 15.00 -5.58 7.09
C CYS A 402 14.80 -6.81 6.21
N TRP A 403 14.35 -6.64 4.96
CA TRP A 403 14.04 -7.66 3.97
C TRP A 403 15.11 -7.65 2.85
N PRO A 404 16.33 -8.15 3.13
CA PRO A 404 17.41 -8.13 2.16
C PRO A 404 17.10 -9.05 0.97
N PRO A 405 17.59 -8.72 -0.24
CA PRO A 405 17.56 -9.65 -1.36
C PRO A 405 18.29 -10.94 -1.00
N ALA A 406 17.94 -12.05 -1.67
CA ALA A 406 18.53 -13.36 -1.44
C ALA A 406 20.07 -13.25 -1.43
N ARG A 407 20.70 -13.61 -0.30
CA ARG A 407 22.16 -13.63 -0.21
C ARG A 407 22.70 -14.58 -1.27
N GLN A 408 23.77 -14.18 -1.95
CA GLN A 408 24.51 -15.14 -2.78
C GLN A 408 24.93 -16.32 -1.87
N PRO A 409 24.78 -17.58 -2.31
CA PRO A 409 25.59 -18.63 -1.73
C PRO A 409 27.04 -18.17 -1.90
N ASN A 410 27.80 -18.13 -0.81
CA ASN A 410 29.23 -17.83 -0.89
C ASN A 410 29.86 -18.77 -1.93
N PRO A 411 30.75 -18.25 -2.81
CA PRO A 411 31.39 -19.04 -3.86
C PRO A 411 32.15 -20.26 -3.31
#